data_AF-A0A453DGM7-F1
#
_entry.id   AF-A0A453DGM7-F1
#
_cell.length_a   1.000
_cell.length_b   1.000
_cell.length_c   1.000
_cell.angle_alpha   90.00
_cell.angle_beta   90.00
_cell.angle_gamma   90.00
#
_symmetry.space_group_name_H-M   'P 1'
#
loop_
_entity.id
_entity.type
_entity.pdbx_description
1 polymer ?
#
loop_
_entity_poly.entity_id
_entity_poly.type
_entity_poly.pdbx_seq_one_letter_code
_entity_poly.pdbx_strand_id
1 'polypeptide(L)'
;MKDTEVGGRSEGAHLHIVHLSDSKTTLDLLKDAKHSGAKVTIETCPHYLAFSAEEVPDGDTRFKCSPPIRDAANKENLWEALLDGHIDMLSSDHSPSTPDLKLMEEGNFMKAWGGISSLQFVLPVTWSHGKKYGITLNQLASWWSEKPAELAGQKNK
;
A
#
# COMPACT_ATOMS: atom_id res chain seq x y z
N MET A 1 7.26 17.11 -8.95
CA MET A 1 8.61 16.58 -8.72
C MET A 1 9.73 17.52 -9.18
N LYS A 2 9.44 18.82 -9.36
CA LYS A 2 10.43 19.85 -9.73
C LYS A 2 11.65 19.92 -8.81
N ASP A 3 11.49 19.53 -7.55
CA ASP A 3 12.58 19.51 -6.58
C ASP A 3 13.61 18.40 -6.83
N THR A 4 13.22 17.28 -7.43
CA THR A 4 14.10 16.11 -7.66
C THR A 4 14.69 16.06 -9.07
N GLU A 5 14.20 16.92 -9.96
CA GLU A 5 14.70 17.12 -11.34
C GLU A 5 16.08 17.84 -11.33
N VAL A 6 16.77 17.81 -12.48
CA VAL A 6 18.06 18.51 -12.65
C VAL A 6 17.90 20.01 -12.37
N GLY A 7 18.71 20.55 -11.47
CA GLY A 7 18.61 21.93 -10.97
C GLY A 7 17.61 22.16 -9.83
N GLY A 8 16.90 21.12 -9.39
CA GLY A 8 16.01 21.16 -8.23
C GLY A 8 16.74 21.05 -6.89
N ARG A 9 16.11 21.49 -5.79
CA ARG A 9 16.72 21.50 -4.43
C ARG A 9 17.11 20.13 -3.88
N SER A 10 16.61 19.06 -4.48
CA SER A 10 16.81 17.65 -4.11
C SER A 10 17.14 16.82 -5.35
N GLU A 11 17.82 17.43 -6.32
CA GLU A 11 18.27 16.76 -7.54
C GLU A 11 18.91 15.40 -7.23
N GLY A 12 18.47 14.37 -7.95
CA GLY A 12 19.00 13.01 -7.81
C GLY A 12 18.45 12.21 -6.64
N ALA A 13 17.62 12.81 -5.76
CA ALA A 13 16.94 12.08 -4.70
C ALA A 13 15.94 11.05 -5.26
N HIS A 14 15.78 9.95 -4.52
CA HIS A 14 14.78 8.91 -4.79
C HIS A 14 13.60 9.12 -3.84
N LEU A 15 12.39 9.24 -4.38
CA LEU A 15 11.16 9.35 -3.59
C LEU A 15 10.49 7.99 -3.45
N HIS A 16 10.18 7.58 -2.22
CA HIS A 16 9.38 6.40 -1.96
C HIS A 16 8.00 6.81 -1.41
N ILE A 17 6.95 6.39 -2.10
CA ILE A 17 5.56 6.62 -1.70
C ILE A 17 5.08 5.42 -0.90
N VAL A 18 4.92 5.64 0.41
CA VAL A 18 4.43 4.63 1.35
C VAL A 18 2.91 4.44 1.24
N HIS A 19 2.48 3.20 1.53
CA HIS A 19 1.08 2.78 1.73
C HIS A 19 0.06 3.51 0.82
N LEU A 20 0.28 3.50 -0.49
CA LEU A 20 -0.62 4.15 -1.45
C LEU A 20 -1.99 3.48 -1.40
N SER A 21 -3.02 4.23 -1.00
CA SER A 21 -4.42 3.75 -1.01
C SER A 21 -5.25 4.31 -2.15
N ASP A 22 -4.86 5.42 -2.77
CA ASP A 22 -5.63 6.10 -3.80
C ASP A 22 -5.20 5.67 -5.20
N SER A 23 -6.08 4.95 -5.91
CA SER A 23 -5.83 4.47 -7.27
C SER A 23 -6.18 5.50 -8.35
N LYS A 24 -6.75 6.64 -7.95
CA LYS A 24 -7.26 7.67 -8.87
C LYS A 24 -6.17 8.74 -9.04
N THR A 25 -6.42 9.94 -8.53
CA THR A 25 -5.58 11.12 -8.71
C THR A 25 -4.12 10.88 -8.33
N THR A 26 -3.86 10.21 -7.22
CA THR A 26 -2.49 10.02 -6.74
C THR A 26 -1.70 9.07 -7.64
N LEU A 27 -2.32 7.96 -8.06
CA LEU A 27 -1.65 6.97 -8.90
C LEU A 27 -1.30 7.57 -10.28
N ASP A 28 -2.20 8.30 -10.92
CA ASP A 28 -1.95 8.91 -12.23
C ASP A 28 -0.79 9.92 -12.18
N LEU A 29 -0.76 10.77 -11.13
CA LEU A 29 0.35 11.70 -10.91
C LEU A 29 1.69 10.98 -10.76
N LEU A 30 1.71 9.82 -10.10
CA LEU A 30 2.92 9.04 -9.91
C LEU A 30 3.36 8.31 -11.18
N LYS A 31 2.41 7.84 -12.00
CA LYS A 31 2.68 7.29 -13.34
C LYS A 31 3.34 8.33 -14.23
N ASP A 32 2.77 9.53 -14.31
CA ASP A 32 3.32 10.63 -15.11
C ASP A 32 4.72 11.03 -14.66
N ALA A 33 4.95 11.03 -13.35
CA ALA A 33 6.25 11.33 -12.80
C ALA A 33 7.30 10.26 -13.14
N LYS A 34 6.95 8.97 -13.04
CA LYS A 34 7.80 7.86 -13.49
C LYS A 34 8.11 8.00 -14.99
N HIS A 35 7.10 8.29 -15.83
CA HIS A 35 7.30 8.51 -17.26
C HIS A 35 8.21 9.70 -17.58
N SER A 36 8.21 10.73 -16.73
CA SER A 36 9.07 11.90 -16.84
C SER A 36 10.51 11.67 -16.34
N GLY A 37 10.86 10.43 -15.96
CA GLY A 37 12.20 10.04 -15.52
C GLY A 37 12.48 10.27 -14.03
N ALA A 38 11.46 10.61 -13.23
CA ALA A 38 11.65 10.76 -11.79
C ALA A 38 11.95 9.40 -11.13
N LYS A 39 12.91 9.40 -10.19
CA LYS A 39 13.22 8.21 -9.39
C LYS A 39 12.19 8.05 -8.28
N VAL A 40 11.16 7.25 -8.55
CA VAL A 40 10.03 7.04 -7.65
C VAL A 40 9.78 5.56 -7.49
N THR A 41 9.62 5.09 -6.26
CA THR A 41 9.02 3.79 -5.95
C THR A 41 7.76 3.98 -5.14
N ILE A 42 6.85 3.02 -5.25
CA ILE A 42 5.51 3.05 -4.68
C ILE A 42 5.26 1.70 -4.03
N GLU A 43 4.76 1.72 -2.81
CA GLU A 43 4.22 0.53 -2.16
C GLU A 43 2.72 0.70 -1.88
N THR A 44 2.02 -0.43 -1.78
CA THR A 44 0.67 -0.51 -1.20
C THR A 44 0.62 -1.62 -0.16
N CYS A 45 -0.50 -1.76 0.53
CA CYS A 45 -0.66 -2.67 1.64
C CYS A 45 -1.77 -3.71 1.38
N PRO A 46 -1.65 -4.94 1.90
CA PRO A 46 -2.64 -6.00 1.69
C PRO A 46 -4.06 -5.63 2.08
N HIS A 47 -4.25 -4.78 3.09
CA HIS A 47 -5.58 -4.36 3.52
C HIS A 47 -6.30 -3.48 2.49
N TYR A 48 -5.57 -2.76 1.62
CA TYR A 48 -6.16 -2.03 0.48
C TYR A 48 -6.50 -2.94 -0.71
N LEU A 49 -5.87 -4.12 -0.77
CA LEU A 49 -6.09 -5.15 -1.79
C LEU A 49 -7.14 -6.19 -1.37
N ALA A 50 -7.39 -6.31 -0.06
CA ALA A 50 -8.31 -7.29 0.50
C ALA A 50 -9.71 -6.71 0.75
N PHE A 51 -9.77 -5.51 1.34
CA PHE A 51 -11.02 -4.90 1.80
C PHE A 51 -11.43 -3.74 0.90
N SER A 52 -12.73 -3.55 0.75
CA SER A 52 -13.30 -2.29 0.30
C SER A 52 -14.21 -1.66 1.36
N ALA A 53 -14.42 -0.35 1.27
CA ALA A 53 -15.15 0.41 2.27
C ALA A 53 -16.59 -0.09 2.47
N GLU A 54 -17.21 -0.63 1.42
CA GLU A 54 -18.57 -1.20 1.46
C GLU A 54 -18.66 -2.48 2.29
N GLU A 55 -17.51 -3.15 2.54
CA GLU A 55 -17.43 -4.38 3.32
C GLU A 55 -17.15 -4.11 4.81
N VAL A 56 -16.87 -2.85 5.18
CA VAL A 56 -16.58 -2.45 6.56
C VAL A 56 -17.90 -2.18 7.30
N PRO A 57 -18.23 -2.93 8.37
CA PRO A 57 -19.44 -2.65 9.14
C PRO A 57 -19.41 -1.27 9.81
N ASP A 58 -20.59 -0.65 9.92
CA ASP A 58 -20.74 0.62 10.61
C ASP A 58 -20.17 0.55 12.04
N GLY A 59 -19.28 1.49 12.36
CA GLY A 59 -18.65 1.56 13.67
C GLY A 59 -17.54 0.52 13.91
N ASP A 60 -17.17 -0.32 12.94
CA ASP A 60 -16.09 -1.30 13.14
C ASP A 60 -14.70 -0.68 13.01
N THR A 61 -14.26 -0.04 14.10
CA THR A 61 -13.00 0.68 14.21
C THR A 61 -11.75 -0.20 14.08
N ARG A 62 -11.90 -1.54 14.03
CA ARG A 62 -10.79 -2.45 13.70
C ARG A 62 -10.22 -2.16 12.32
N PHE A 63 -11.04 -1.66 11.39
CA PHE A 63 -10.68 -1.28 10.04
C PHE A 63 -10.11 0.14 9.91
N LYS A 64 -10.05 0.92 11.00
CA LYS A 64 -9.46 2.27 10.96
C LYS A 64 -7.96 2.19 10.66
N CYS A 65 -7.53 2.85 9.60
CA CYS A 65 -6.13 3.09 9.23
C CYS A 65 -5.97 4.43 8.51
N SER A 66 -4.72 4.87 8.32
CA SER A 66 -4.40 6.09 7.57
C SER A 66 -3.24 5.78 6.62
N PRO A 67 -3.43 5.86 5.29
CA PRO A 67 -4.65 6.24 4.58
C PRO A 67 -5.87 5.29 4.79
N PRO A 68 -7.12 5.74 4.56
CA PRO A 68 -8.30 4.89 4.76
C PRO A 68 -8.46 3.84 3.64
N ILE A 69 -9.16 2.75 3.97
CA ILE A 69 -9.68 1.78 2.99
C ILE A 69 -10.71 2.49 2.10
N ARG A 70 -10.64 2.25 0.78
CA ARG A 70 -11.45 2.92 -0.23
C ARG A 70 -12.48 1.97 -0.87
N ASP A 71 -13.24 2.50 -1.81
CA ASP A 71 -14.29 1.77 -2.55
C ASP A 71 -13.77 0.54 -3.32
N ALA A 72 -14.68 -0.34 -3.72
CA ALA A 72 -14.34 -1.58 -4.42
C ALA A 72 -13.63 -1.33 -5.77
N ALA A 73 -14.02 -0.27 -6.48
CA ALA A 73 -13.38 0.09 -7.76
C ALA A 73 -11.91 0.47 -7.55
N ASN A 74 -11.59 1.19 -6.47
CA ASN A 74 -10.24 1.53 -6.09
C ASN A 74 -9.42 0.27 -5.76
N LYS A 75 -10.00 -0.69 -5.03
CA LYS A 75 -9.35 -1.98 -4.74
C LYS A 75 -8.95 -2.71 -6.03
N GLU A 76 -9.84 -2.79 -7.00
CA GLU A 76 -9.57 -3.43 -8.30
C GLU A 76 -8.47 -2.68 -9.08
N ASN A 77 -8.54 -1.35 -9.15
CA ASN A 77 -7.50 -0.53 -9.80
C ASN A 77 -6.12 -0.65 -9.12
N LEU A 78 -6.06 -0.82 -7.79
CA LEU A 78 -4.79 -1.05 -7.09
C LEU A 78 -4.21 -2.42 -7.45
N TRP A 79 -5.04 -3.45 -7.62
CA TRP A 79 -4.61 -4.75 -8.12
C TRP A 79 -4.04 -4.66 -9.53
N GLU A 80 -4.75 -3.99 -10.45
CA GLU A 80 -4.26 -3.75 -11.81
C GLU A 80 -2.93 -3.00 -11.79
N ALA A 81 -2.82 -1.93 -11.00
CA ALA A 81 -1.60 -1.16 -10.88
C ALA A 81 -0.40 -1.96 -10.33
N LEU A 82 -0.64 -2.91 -9.41
CA LEU A 82 0.40 -3.80 -8.90
C LEU A 82 0.83 -4.82 -9.97
N LEU A 83 -0.12 -5.38 -10.72
CA LEU A 83 0.14 -6.37 -11.77
C LEU A 83 0.89 -5.74 -12.95
N ASP A 84 0.54 -4.51 -13.31
CA ASP A 84 1.17 -3.74 -14.38
C ASP A 84 2.54 -3.15 -13.98
N GLY A 85 2.95 -3.30 -12.71
CA GLY A 85 4.22 -2.79 -12.19
C GLY A 85 4.23 -1.27 -11.96
N HIS A 86 3.07 -0.63 -11.94
CA HIS A 86 2.96 0.77 -11.52
C HIS A 86 3.20 0.91 -10.02
N ILE A 87 2.73 -0.05 -9.21
CA ILE A 87 3.11 -0.22 -7.81
C ILE A 87 4.26 -1.24 -7.74
N ASP A 88 5.35 -0.88 -7.09
CA ASP A 88 6.61 -1.64 -7.16
C ASP A 88 6.66 -2.78 -6.14
N MET A 89 6.09 -2.59 -4.96
CA MET A 89 6.21 -3.54 -3.86
C MET A 89 5.03 -3.50 -2.89
N LEU A 90 5.03 -4.47 -1.98
CA LEU A 90 4.06 -4.54 -0.89
C LEU A 90 4.75 -4.32 0.46
N SER A 91 4.05 -3.63 1.35
CA SER A 91 4.43 -3.46 2.74
C SER A 91 3.26 -3.78 3.66
N SER A 92 3.56 -4.11 4.92
CA SER A 92 2.52 -4.48 5.88
C SER A 92 1.72 -3.29 6.39
N ASP A 93 2.38 -2.12 6.49
CA ASP A 93 2.01 -1.03 7.39
C ASP A 93 1.54 -1.57 8.76
N HIS A 94 2.30 -2.55 9.28
CA HIS A 94 1.94 -3.19 10.53
C HIS A 94 2.01 -2.18 11.67
N SER A 95 0.85 -1.88 12.19
CA SER A 95 0.66 -0.92 13.24
C SER A 95 -0.31 -1.59 14.22
N PRO A 96 0.19 -2.20 15.31
CA PRO A 96 -0.65 -2.81 16.33
C PRO A 96 -1.01 -1.80 17.43
N SER A 97 -2.13 -2.06 18.10
CA SER A 97 -2.51 -1.39 19.36
C SER A 97 -3.17 -2.38 20.30
N THR A 98 -3.34 -1.99 21.56
CA THR A 98 -4.18 -2.76 22.48
C THR A 98 -5.64 -2.69 22.03
N PRO A 99 -6.43 -3.75 22.29
CA PRO A 99 -7.86 -3.76 21.94
C PRO A 99 -8.64 -2.56 22.49
N ASP A 100 -8.30 -2.08 23.69
CA ASP A 100 -8.96 -0.94 24.33
C ASP A 100 -8.83 0.35 23.52
N LEU A 101 -7.71 0.56 22.84
CA LEU A 101 -7.49 1.74 22.00
C LEU A 101 -8.29 1.70 20.69
N LYS A 102 -8.84 0.55 20.31
CA LYS A 102 -9.74 0.46 19.15
C LYS A 102 -11.13 1.01 19.45
N LEU A 103 -11.56 1.14 20.72
CA LEU A 103 -12.86 1.70 21.08
C LEU A 103 -14.03 1.05 20.30
N MET A 104 -14.01 -0.29 20.15
CA MET A 104 -14.95 -1.04 19.30
C MET A 104 -16.41 -0.89 19.74
N GLU A 105 -16.66 -0.71 21.03
CA GLU A 105 -18.02 -0.47 21.56
C GLU A 105 -18.52 0.94 21.26
N GLU A 106 -17.63 1.95 21.26
CA GLU A 106 -18.00 3.33 20.92
C GLU A 106 -18.21 3.50 19.41
N GLY A 107 -17.47 2.73 18.60
CA GLY A 107 -17.54 2.75 17.14
C GLY A 107 -17.09 4.07 16.50
N ASN A 108 -16.49 4.98 17.28
CA ASN A 108 -16.12 6.30 16.82
C ASN A 108 -14.74 6.29 16.15
N PHE A 109 -14.74 6.26 14.81
CA PHE A 109 -13.53 6.32 14.00
C PHE A 109 -12.68 7.58 14.24
N MET A 110 -13.23 8.70 14.71
CA MET A 110 -12.42 9.89 14.99
C MET A 110 -11.57 9.73 16.25
N LYS A 111 -12.02 8.93 17.21
CA LYS A 111 -11.32 8.70 18.49
C LYS A 111 -10.46 7.44 18.52
N ALA A 112 -10.91 6.37 17.87
CA ALA A 112 -10.22 5.08 17.89
C ALA A 112 -8.79 5.19 17.34
N TRP A 113 -7.88 4.32 17.78
CA TRP A 113 -6.53 4.26 17.24
C TRP A 113 -6.52 3.70 15.81
N GLY A 114 -5.80 4.38 14.90
CA GLY A 114 -5.72 4.03 13.48
C GLY A 114 -4.48 3.21 13.14
N GLY A 115 -4.68 2.04 12.53
CA GLY A 115 -3.65 1.15 12.00
C GLY A 115 -4.09 -0.31 12.02
N ILE A 116 -3.46 -1.15 11.20
CA ILE A 116 -3.83 -2.56 11.03
C ILE A 116 -2.73 -3.48 11.57
N SER A 117 -3.12 -4.42 12.42
CA SER A 117 -2.22 -5.47 12.92
C SER A 117 -2.06 -6.60 11.90
N SER A 118 -1.33 -6.35 10.82
CA SER A 118 -1.30 -7.21 9.62
C SER A 118 -0.06 -8.11 9.45
N LEU A 119 1.03 -7.93 10.21
CA LEU A 119 2.35 -8.50 9.86
C LEU A 119 2.34 -10.01 9.57
N GLN A 120 1.68 -10.80 10.41
CA GLN A 120 1.61 -12.25 10.25
C GLN A 120 0.77 -12.68 9.03
N PHE A 121 -0.13 -11.82 8.57
CA PHE A 121 -1.14 -12.13 7.57
C PHE A 121 -0.77 -11.65 6.17
N VAL A 122 0.35 -10.96 5.99
CA VAL A 122 0.72 -10.35 4.71
C VAL A 122 0.74 -11.35 3.56
N LEU A 123 1.45 -12.48 3.70
CA LEU A 123 1.53 -13.51 2.68
C LEU A 123 0.20 -14.24 2.44
N PRO A 124 -0.50 -14.79 3.46
CA PRO A 124 -1.75 -15.49 3.23
C PRO A 124 -2.86 -14.59 2.66
N VAL A 125 -2.91 -13.30 3.04
CA VAL A 125 -3.87 -12.34 2.49
C VAL A 125 -3.53 -12.01 1.03
N THR A 126 -2.29 -11.61 0.72
CA THR A 126 -1.91 -11.31 -0.66
C THR A 126 -2.11 -12.52 -1.58
N TRP A 127 -1.73 -13.72 -1.14
CA TRP A 127 -1.96 -14.95 -1.91
C TRP A 127 -3.45 -15.20 -2.13
N SER A 128 -4.25 -15.21 -1.06
CA SER A 128 -5.66 -15.63 -1.14
C SER A 128 -6.48 -14.69 -2.02
N HIS A 129 -6.29 -13.38 -1.88
CA HIS A 129 -6.99 -12.38 -2.69
C HIS A 129 -6.39 -12.24 -4.09
N GLY A 130 -5.08 -12.46 -4.24
CA GLY A 130 -4.39 -12.39 -5.53
C GLY A 130 -4.70 -13.54 -6.48
N LYS A 131 -5.11 -14.70 -5.96
CA LYS A 131 -5.41 -15.89 -6.79
C LYS A 131 -6.39 -15.60 -7.93
N LYS A 132 -7.42 -14.76 -7.70
CA LYS A 132 -8.42 -14.43 -8.73
C LYS A 132 -7.82 -13.63 -9.89
N TYR A 133 -6.67 -12.98 -9.68
CA TYR A 133 -5.91 -12.25 -10.70
C TYR A 133 -4.77 -13.08 -11.32
N GLY A 134 -4.61 -14.35 -10.92
CA GLY A 134 -3.58 -15.22 -11.47
C GLY A 134 -2.16 -14.92 -11.01
N ILE A 135 -1.97 -14.33 -9.81
CA ILE A 135 -0.62 -14.04 -9.30
C ILE A 135 0.20 -15.32 -9.12
N THR A 136 1.51 -15.20 -9.32
CA THR A 136 2.48 -16.28 -9.19
C THR A 136 3.27 -16.18 -7.88
N LEU A 137 3.90 -17.27 -7.46
CA LEU A 137 4.83 -17.26 -6.32
C LEU A 137 6.05 -16.36 -6.60
N ASN A 138 6.48 -16.24 -7.86
CA ASN A 138 7.57 -15.34 -8.25
C ASN A 138 7.17 -13.87 -8.04
N GLN A 139 5.94 -13.49 -8.39
CA GLN A 139 5.44 -12.14 -8.10
C GLN A 139 5.37 -11.88 -6.60
N LEU A 140 4.91 -12.85 -5.79
CA LEU A 140 4.94 -12.73 -4.33
C LEU A 140 6.37 -12.52 -3.79
N ALA A 141 7.33 -13.32 -4.24
CA ALA A 141 8.73 -13.20 -3.84
C ALA A 141 9.31 -11.83 -4.26
N SER A 142 8.95 -11.35 -5.45
CA SER A 142 9.41 -10.06 -5.94
C SER A 142 8.85 -8.90 -5.11
N TRP A 143 7.51 -8.83 -4.93
CA TRP A 143 6.85 -7.75 -4.21
C TRP A 143 7.18 -7.69 -2.71
N TRP A 144 7.41 -8.83 -2.05
CA TRP A 144 7.66 -8.90 -0.60
C TRP A 144 9.13 -8.99 -0.20
N SER A 145 10.04 -9.31 -1.14
CA SER A 145 11.45 -9.51 -0.81
C SER A 145 12.39 -8.78 -1.74
N GLU A 146 12.36 -9.09 -3.04
CA GLU A 146 13.31 -8.54 -4.03
C GLU A 146 13.19 -7.02 -4.14
N LYS A 147 11.99 -6.49 -4.39
CA LYS A 147 11.76 -5.06 -4.58
C LYS A 147 12.01 -4.23 -3.31
N PRO A 148 11.57 -4.66 -2.11
CA PRO A 148 11.99 -4.01 -0.87
C PRO A 148 13.50 -4.06 -0.63
N ALA A 149 14.19 -5.16 -0.98
CA ALA A 149 15.64 -5.27 -0.84
C ALA A 149 16.38 -4.32 -1.80
N GLU A 150 15.94 -4.23 -3.06
CA GLU A 150 16.45 -3.26 -4.05
C GLU A 150 16.34 -1.83 -3.52
N LEU A 151 15.16 -1.43 -3.03
CA LEU A 151 14.92 -0.10 -2.47
C LEU A 151 15.82 0.19 -1.26
N ALA A 152 16.00 -0.79 -0.38
CA ALA A 152 16.86 -0.68 0.80
C ALA A 152 18.37 -0.79 0.48
N GLY A 153 18.76 -1.00 -0.79
CA GLY A 153 20.15 -1.19 -1.19
C GLY A 153 20.78 -2.51 -0.70
N GLN A 154 19.96 -3.52 -0.38
CA GLN A 154 20.39 -4.81 0.16
C GLN A 154 20.65 -5.80 -0.98
N LYS A 155 21.93 -6.11 -1.23
CA LYS A 155 22.37 -6.91 -2.40
C LYS A 155 22.52 -8.43 -2.13
N ASN A 156 22.43 -8.86 -0.88
CA ASN A 156 22.74 -10.24 -0.46
C ASN A 156 21.56 -10.87 0.29
N LYS A 157 20.54 -11.33 -0.43
CA LYS A 157 19.46 -12.16 0.14
C LYS A 157 19.32 -13.45 -0.65
#